data_AF-A0A358HZ09-F1
#
_entry.id   AF-A0A358HZ09-F1
#
_cell.length_a   1.000
_cell.length_b   1.000
_cell.length_c   1.000
_cell.angle_alpha   90.00
_cell.angle_beta   90.00
_cell.angle_gamma   90.00
#
_symmetry.space_group_name_H-M   'P 1'
#
loop_
_entity.id
_entity.type
_entity.pdbx_description
1 polymer ?
#
loop_
_entity_poly.entity_id
_entity_poly.type
_entity_poly.pdbx_seq_one_letter_code
_entity_poly.pdbx_strand_id
1 'polypeptide(L)' 'LYFIGEVVDVTGHLGGFNFQWAWSSGWSAGQVA' A
#
# COMPACT_ATOMS: atom_id res chain seq x y z
N LEU A 1 -2.09 -7.83 -13.44
CA LEU A 1 -2.04 -6.36 -13.25
C LEU A 1 -2.36 -6.10 -11.79
N TYR A 2 -1.48 -5.38 -11.08
CA TYR A 2 -1.60 -5.15 -9.65
C TYR A 2 -1.60 -3.64 -9.36
N PHE A 3 -2.34 -3.23 -8.33
CA PHE A 3 -2.41 -1.85 -7.83
C PHE A 3 -1.97 -1.84 -6.37
N ILE A 4 -1.21 -0.83 -5.98
CA ILE A 4 -0.63 -0.68 -4.64
C ILE A 4 -0.69 0.78 -4.17
N GLY A 5 -0.57 1.00 -2.87
CA GLY A 5 -0.56 2.34 -2.30
C GLY A 5 -1.90 3.08 -2.42
N GLU A 6 -1.84 4.40 -2.46
CA GLU A 6 -2.99 5.31 -2.32
C GLU A 6 -3.95 5.31 -3.51
N VAL A 7 -3.57 4.69 -4.64
CA VAL A 7 -4.50 4.49 -5.77
C VAL A 7 -5.64 3.50 -5.41
N VAL A 8 -5.42 2.67 -4.39
CA VAL A 8 -6.42 1.79 -3.81
C VAL A 8 -7.16 2.55 -2.72
N ASP A 9 -8.48 2.32 -2.57
CA ASP A 9 -9.34 2.95 -1.57
C ASP A 9 -9.02 2.46 -0.14
N VAL A 10 -7.84 2.82 0.36
CA VAL A 10 -7.35 2.54 1.69
C VAL A 10 -6.68 3.82 2.20
N THR A 11 -7.30 4.44 3.19
CA THR A 11 -6.80 5.67 3.82
C THR A 11 -6.49 5.40 5.30
N GLY A 12 -5.25 5.64 5.71
CA GLY A 12 -4.81 5.58 7.09
C GLY A 12 -5.00 6.89 7.84
N HIS A 13 -5.05 6.82 9.17
CA HIS A 13 -5.03 8.00 10.03
C HIS A 13 -3.70 8.78 9.92
N LEU A 14 -3.68 10.03 10.38
CA LEU A 14 -2.44 10.78 10.52
C LEU A 14 -1.50 10.05 11.50
N GLY A 15 -0.20 9.99 11.17
CA GLY A 15 0.79 9.26 11.97
C GLY A 15 1.61 8.23 11.17
N GLY A 16 1.68 8.36 9.84
CA GLY A 16 2.55 7.51 9.01
C GLY A 16 1.90 6.22 8.49
N PHE A 17 0.62 5.98 8.76
CA PHE A 17 -0.09 4.78 8.33
C PHE A 17 -0.19 4.65 6.80
N ASN A 18 -0.29 5.77 6.07
CA ASN A 18 -0.28 5.74 4.59
C ASN A 18 1.09 5.31 4.03
N PHE A 19 2.19 5.70 4.68
CA PHE A 19 3.51 5.20 4.29
C PHE A 19 3.63 3.71 4.58
N GLN A 20 3.21 3.24 5.76
CA GLN A 20 3.19 1.82 6.07
C GLN A 20 2.36 1.02 5.05
N TRP A 21 1.20 1.53 4.65
CA TRP A 21 0.34 0.95 3.62
C TRP A 21 1.03 0.86 2.26
N ALA A 22 1.65 1.94 1.80
CA ALA A 22 2.39 1.96 0.53
C ALA A 22 3.51 0.90 0.51
N TRP A 23 4.29 0.78 1.59
CA TRP A 23 5.37 -0.22 1.69
C TRP A 23 4.83 -1.65 1.75
N SER A 24 3.82 -1.91 2.58
CA SER A 24 3.30 -3.25 2.81
C SER A 24 2.56 -3.81 1.59
N SER A 25 1.76 -2.96 0.93
CA SER A 25 1.06 -3.34 -0.30
C SER A 25 2.03 -3.55 -1.46
N GLY A 26 3.05 -2.68 -1.59
CA GLY A 26 4.13 -2.83 -2.56
C GLY A 26 4.93 -4.12 -2.38
N TRP A 27 5.32 -4.45 -1.14
CA TRP A 27 6.00 -5.71 -0.83
C TRP A 27 5.13 -6.91 -1.22
N SER A 28 3.86 -6.91 -0.82
CA SER A 28 2.94 -8.03 -1.06
C SER A 28 2.71 -8.26 -2.56
N ALA A 29 2.50 -7.21 -3.34
CA ALA A 29 2.37 -7.32 -4.79
C ALA A 29 3.66 -7.84 -5.43
N GLY A 30 4.84 -7.39 -4.95
CA GLY A 30 6.14 -7.87 -5.42
C GLY A 30 6.40 -9.36 -5.18
N GLN A 31 5.76 -9.98 -4.18
CA GLN A 31 5.88 -11.43 -3.94
C GLN A 31 5.09 -12.29 -4.93
N VAL A 32 4.10 -11.70 -5.63
CA VAL A 32 3.18 -12.43 -6.52
C VAL A 32 3.12 -11.83 -7.93
N ALA A 33 4.07 -10.94 -8.25
CA ALA A 33 4.13 -10.19 -9.50
C ALA A 33 4.35 -11.08 -10.73
#